data_AF-A0A3B9VMK5-F1
#
_entry.id   AF-A0A3B9VMK5-F1
#
_cell.length_a   1.000
_cell.length_b   1.000
_cell.length_c   1.000
_cell.angle_alpha   90.00
_cell.angle_beta   90.00
_cell.angle_gamma   90.00
#
_symmetry.space_group_name_H-M   'P 1'
#
loop_
_entity.id
_entity.type
_entity.pdbx_description
1 polymer ?
#
loop_
_entity_poly.entity_id
_entity_poly.type
_entity_poly.pdbx_seq_one_letter_code
_entity_poly.pdbx_strand_id
1 'polypeptide(L)' 'SDLANMARPYAKWSTEITQAEQVPAVIRRAFQEARTVPTGPVFVAMSDC' A
#
# COMPACT_ATOMS: atom_id res chain seq x y z
N SER A 1 -3.29 13.49 4.62
CA SER A 1 -3.34 12.84 5.94
C SER A 1 -2.46 11.61 5.90
N ASP A 2 -1.57 11.39 6.85
CA ASP A 2 -0.58 10.30 6.80
C ASP A 2 -1.17 8.95 7.24
N LEU A 3 -2.13 8.45 6.46
CA LEU A 3 -2.85 7.19 6.73
C LEU A 3 -1.91 5.98 6.59
N ALA A 4 -0.93 6.07 5.69
CA ALA A 4 0.03 5.00 5.48
C ALA A 4 0.88 4.74 6.73
N ASN A 5 1.35 5.78 7.42
CA ASN A 5 2.12 5.58 8.66
C ASN A 5 1.26 5.04 9.80
N MET A 6 -0.02 5.41 9.88
CA MET A 6 -0.96 4.85 10.86
C MET A 6 -1.21 3.36 10.64
N ALA A 7 -1.21 2.89 9.39
CA ALA A 7 -1.46 1.50 9.05
C ALA A 7 -0.23 0.58 9.19
N ARG A 8 0.99 1.12 9.30
CA ARG A 8 2.25 0.33 9.42
C ARG A 8 2.25 -0.77 10.49
N PRO A 9 1.67 -0.58 11.69
CA PRO A 9 1.63 -1.65 12.69
C PRO A 9 0.70 -2.81 12.34
N TYR A 10 -0.27 -2.58 11.46
CA TYR A 10 -1.36 -3.51 11.14
C TYR A 10 -1.20 -4.16 9.75
N ALA A 11 -0.34 -3.60 8.90
CA ALA A 11 -0.09 -4.07 7.55
C ALA A 11 1.39 -4.38 7.36
N LYS A 12 1.69 -5.50 6.72
CA LYS A 12 3.05 -5.89 6.32
C LYS A 12 3.70 -4.81 5.45
N TRP A 13 2.89 -4.19 4.60
CA TRP A 13 3.31 -3.11 3.74
C TRP A 13 2.22 -2.05 3.69
N SER A 14 2.63 -0.78 3.74
CA SER A 14 1.74 0.37 3.74
C SER A 14 2.32 1.47 2.88
N THR A 15 1.52 2.02 1.96
CA THR A 15 1.93 3.12 1.08
C THR A 15 0.78 4.06 0.78
N GLU A 16 1.11 5.29 0.38
CA GLU A 16 0.16 6.29 -0.10
C GLU A 16 0.44 6.60 -1.58
N ILE A 17 -0.62 6.70 -2.38
CA ILE A 17 -0.59 7.10 -3.79
C ILE A 17 -0.93 8.59 -3.84
N THR A 18 -0.04 9.38 -4.44
CA THR A 18 -0.21 10.83 -4.59
C THR A 18 -0.53 11.27 -6.03
N GLN A 19 -0.39 10.36 -7.00
CA GLN A 19 -0.58 10.62 -8.44
C GLN A 19 -1.27 9.41 -9.08
N ALA A 20 -2.27 9.64 -9.94
CA ALA A 20 -3.05 8.57 -10.58
C ALA A 20 -2.19 7.59 -11.40
N GLU A 21 -1.10 8.08 -11.99
CA GLU A 21 -0.19 7.30 -12.82
C GLU A 21 0.55 6.22 -12.02
N GLN A 22 0.64 6.39 -10.69
CA GLN A 22 1.30 5.43 -9.79
C GLN A 22 0.40 4.24 -9.45
N VAL A 23 -0.92 4.36 -9.63
CA VAL A 23 -1.90 3.32 -9.25
C VAL A 23 -1.54 1.94 -9.82
N PRO A 24 -1.28 1.77 -11.13
CA PRO A 24 -1.01 0.43 -11.67
C PRO A 24 0.26 -0.21 -11.07
N ALA A 25 1.31 0.61 -10.86
CA ALA A 25 2.57 0.14 -10.31
C ALA A 25 2.45 -0.25 -8.83
N VAL A 26 1.78 0.58 -8.04
CA VAL A 26 1.57 0.37 -6.60
C VAL A 26 0.69 -0.84 -6.34
N ILE A 27 -0.40 -1.01 -7.09
CA ILE A 27 -1.29 -2.16 -6.94
C ILE A 27 -0.57 -3.47 -7.27
N ARG A 28 0.22 -3.51 -8.36
CA ARG A 28 1.03 -4.70 -8.68
C ARG A 28 1.96 -5.07 -7.53
N ARG A 29 2.63 -4.09 -6.93
CA ARG A 29 3.51 -4.30 -5.78
C ARG A 29 2.73 -4.76 -4.55
N ALA A 30 1.56 -4.17 -4.26
CA ALA A 30 0.70 -4.57 -3.15
C ALA A 30 0.40 -6.07 -3.18
N PHE A 31 0.01 -6.59 -4.35
CA PHE A 31 -0.25 -8.02 -4.51
C PHE A 31 1.01 -8.89 -4.39
N GLN A 32 2.16 -8.41 -4.85
CA GLN A 32 3.43 -9.13 -4.66
C GLN A 32 3.79 -9.22 -3.17
N GLU A 33 3.73 -8.10 -2.44
CA GLU A 33 4.04 -8.03 -1.02
C GLU A 33 3.09 -8.90 -0.18
N ALA A 34 1.80 -8.90 -0.50
CA ALA A 34 0.78 -9.71 0.17
C ALA A 34 1.02 -11.22 0.02
N ARG A 35 1.57 -11.64 -1.14
CA ARG A 35 1.80 -13.05 -1.48
C ARG A 35 3.16 -13.60 -1.05
N THR A 36 4.16 -12.74 -0.83
CA THR A 36 5.47 -13.16 -0.33
C THR A 36 5.35 -13.64 1.12
N VAL A 37 5.96 -14.77 1.47
CA VAL A 37 5.96 -15.31 2.85
C VAL A 37 6.85 -14.44 3.77
N PRO A 38 6.42 -14.13 5.02
CA PRO A 38 5.10 -14.42 5.59
C PRO A 38 4.01 -13.57 4.90
N THR A 39 2.92 -14.23 4.54
CA THR A 39 1.77 -13.57 3.91
C THR A 39 1.10 -12.67 4.94
N GLY A 40 0.52 -11.57 4.49
CA GLY A 40 -0.06 -10.61 5.40
C GLY A 40 -0.82 -9.49 4.69
N PRO A 41 -1.60 -8.72 5.46
CA PRO A 41 -2.35 -7.59 4.92
C PRO A 41 -1.42 -6.50 4.39
N VAL A 42 -1.85 -5.85 3.31
CA VAL A 42 -1.19 -4.66 2.74
C VAL A 42 -2.18 -3.51 2.72
N PHE A 43 -1.70 -2.30 2.98
CA PHE A 43 -2.50 -1.08 3.00
C PHE A 43 -2.06 -0.13 1.91
N VAL A 44 -3.03 0.39 1.15
CA VAL A 44 -2.79 1.39 0.10
C VAL A 44 -3.78 2.52 0.33
N ALA A 45 -3.29 3.68 0.70
CA ALA A 45 -4.07 4.91 0.73
C ALA A 45 -3.97 5.62 -0.63
N MET A 46 -5.02 6.36 -0.98
CA MET A 46 -5.03 7.30 -2.09
C MET A 46 -5.27 8.68 -1.48
N SER A 47 -4.33 9.60 -1.65
CA SER A 47 -4.59 11.02 -1.42
C SER A 47 -5.37 11.55 -2.63
N ASP A 48 -6.22 12.57 -2.41
CA ASP A 48 -7.01 13.20 -3.48
C ASP A 48 -6.15 13.48 -4.72
N CYS A 49 -6.50 12.80 -5.81
CA CYS A 49 -5.93 12.99 -7.13
C CYS A 49 -6.75 14.00 -7.92
#